data_AF-A0A6L5BXX6-F1
#
_entry.id   AF-A0A6L5BXX6-F1
#
_cell.length_a   1.000
_cell.length_b   1.000
_cell.length_c   1.000
_cell.angle_alpha   90.00
_cell.angle_beta   90.00
_cell.angle_gamma   90.00
#
_symmetry.space_group_name_H-M   'P 1'
#
loop_
_entity.id
_entity.type
_entity.pdbx_description
1 polymer ?
#
loop_
_entity_poly.entity_id
_entity_poly.type
_entity_poly.pdbx_seq_one_letter_code
_entity_poly.pdbx_strand_id
1 'polypeptide(L)'
;MESLALKLKHGLLAFPLFPCSIHATFIQSQNREYPLNVFNVLPLAFVAVLAGCSASSEQTTSKEPSLNDTLPKLTLQSVLPSPSSNEQCNAQMDSDILFGLGFQLYGDQEWDTAKSCLELAAPKHPRAFCYLSMIAGQDESKNPDQRNSDAFNYMAYSAMQNDWCAEFGLYQAYQYGSSGARQDHALASRWLERSSVHGYPEAQKELIEQYEEQGNLVAAYAWTKIMAKDDDSTAADALKTKMTAAQIADGEKRYTELAGQVTSKKAMFAEAREEDVGRYSAEIYQDYPDTFKGLSSAERYDYVKQSMYKAMDLPFTKSRGHVLSYIVINRAALLKKPDANIANDQRIVSLMEDKELSVAETIEHGLLVVNKFYR
;
A
#
# COMPACT_ATOMS: atom_id res chain seq x y z
N MET A 1 -51.55 -30.52 -14.35
CA MET A 1 -52.15 -29.44 -13.54
C MET A 1 -51.67 -29.69 -12.12
N GLU A 2 -50.80 -28.93 -11.46
CA GLU A 2 -50.35 -27.53 -11.51
C GLU A 2 -48.85 -27.50 -11.11
N SER A 3 -47.97 -26.89 -11.90
CA SER A 3 -47.37 -25.55 -11.75
C SER A 3 -46.44 -25.33 -10.55
N LEU A 4 -45.16 -25.14 -10.89
CA LEU A 4 -44.09 -24.55 -10.09
C LEU A 4 -44.46 -23.14 -9.60
N ALA A 5 -43.99 -22.77 -8.40
CA ALA A 5 -43.64 -21.39 -8.05
C ALA A 5 -42.58 -21.37 -6.93
N LEU A 6 -41.33 -21.13 -7.34
CA LEU A 6 -40.18 -20.85 -6.49
C LEU A 6 -40.34 -19.43 -5.92
N LYS A 7 -40.43 -19.26 -4.60
CA LYS A 7 -40.38 -17.94 -3.94
C LYS A 7 -38.93 -17.56 -3.67
N LEU A 8 -38.43 -16.57 -4.41
CA LEU A 8 -37.23 -15.81 -4.10
C LEU A 8 -37.44 -15.00 -2.81
N LYS A 9 -36.74 -15.35 -1.74
CA LYS A 9 -36.56 -14.49 -0.56
C LYS A 9 -35.47 -13.47 -0.90
N HIS A 10 -35.84 -12.20 -0.87
CA HIS A 10 -34.92 -11.08 -0.88
C HIS A 10 -34.13 -11.09 0.44
N GLY A 11 -32.85 -11.40 0.37
CA GLY A 11 -31.89 -11.15 1.44
C GLY A 11 -31.05 -9.94 1.04
N LEU A 12 -31.15 -8.85 1.81
CA LEU A 12 -30.13 -7.80 1.81
C LEU A 12 -28.80 -8.48 2.14
N LEU A 13 -27.91 -8.58 1.15
CA LEU A 13 -26.50 -8.89 1.38
C LEU A 13 -25.85 -7.61 1.91
N ALA A 14 -25.67 -7.55 3.23
CA ALA A 14 -24.68 -6.68 3.82
C ALA A 14 -23.30 -7.14 3.29
N PHE A 15 -22.69 -6.31 2.43
CA PHE A 15 -21.34 -6.53 1.95
C PHE A 15 -20.38 -6.40 3.13
N PRO A 16 -19.45 -7.36 3.34
CA PRO A 16 -18.35 -7.11 4.24
C PRO A 16 -17.46 -6.06 3.57
N LEU A 17 -17.49 -4.83 4.08
CA LEU A 17 -16.41 -3.88 3.92
C LEU A 17 -15.20 -4.51 4.59
N PHE A 18 -14.38 -5.26 3.85
CA PHE A 18 -13.09 -5.69 4.36
C PHE A 18 -12.22 -4.44 4.40
N PRO A 19 -11.78 -3.98 5.58
CA PRO A 19 -10.84 -2.88 5.64
C PRO A 19 -9.56 -3.32 4.91
N CYS A 20 -8.99 -2.40 4.15
CA CYS A 20 -7.63 -2.46 3.60
C CYS A 20 -6.60 -2.41 4.75
N SER A 21 -6.78 -3.26 5.75
CA SER A 21 -5.92 -3.43 6.89
C SER A 21 -5.07 -4.65 6.59
N ILE A 22 -3.96 -4.40 5.89
CA ILE A 22 -2.82 -5.30 5.98
C ILE A 22 -2.52 -5.39 7.48
N HIS A 23 -2.86 -6.54 8.10
CA HIS A 23 -2.21 -6.94 9.33
C HIS A 23 -0.75 -7.14 8.95
N ALA A 24 0.02 -6.05 9.04
CA ALA A 24 1.46 -6.05 8.90
C ALA A 24 1.98 -6.92 10.05
N THR A 25 2.02 -8.23 9.83
CA THR A 25 2.78 -9.13 10.66
C THR A 25 4.20 -8.63 10.57
N PHE A 26 4.77 -8.27 11.72
CA PHE A 26 6.11 -7.74 11.85
C PHE A 26 7.10 -8.82 11.38
N ILE A 27 7.45 -8.83 10.08
CA ILE A 27 8.43 -9.77 9.53
C ILE A 27 9.80 -9.13 9.72
N GLN A 28 10.54 -9.57 10.74
CA GLN A 28 11.96 -9.29 10.86
C GLN A 28 12.69 -10.06 9.74
N SER A 29 13.11 -9.38 8.67
CA SER A 29 14.08 -9.98 7.73
C SER A 29 15.49 -9.54 8.12
N GLN A 30 16.32 -10.49 8.55
CA GLN A 30 17.76 -10.27 8.56
C GLN A 30 18.27 -10.33 7.12
N ASN A 31 18.76 -9.23 6.57
CA ASN A 31 19.55 -9.29 5.34
C ASN A 31 20.81 -8.43 5.45
N ARG A 32 21.93 -9.14 5.35
CA ARG A 32 23.31 -8.68 5.31
C ARG A 32 23.54 -7.80 4.08
N GLU A 33 24.21 -6.67 4.29
CA GLU A 33 24.58 -5.71 3.26
C GLU A 33 25.53 -6.31 2.20
N TYR A 34 25.30 -5.95 0.93
CA TYR A 34 26.32 -5.96 -0.12
C TYR A 34 26.31 -4.61 -0.86
N PRO A 35 27.47 -4.09 -1.26
CA PRO A 35 27.61 -2.70 -1.70
C PRO A 35 27.08 -2.47 -3.13
N LEU A 36 26.46 -1.30 -3.27
CA LEU A 36 25.98 -0.70 -4.52
C LEU A 36 27.14 -0.43 -5.48
N ASN A 37 26.98 -0.82 -6.75
CA ASN A 37 27.73 -0.23 -7.86
C ASN A 37 26.76 0.45 -8.82
N VAL A 38 26.98 1.75 -9.00
CA VAL A 38 26.22 2.67 -9.84
C VAL A 38 26.77 2.60 -11.27
N PHE A 39 25.92 2.32 -12.26
CA PHE A 39 26.23 2.68 -13.65
C PHE A 39 24.97 3.21 -14.36
N ASN A 40 24.97 4.53 -14.56
CA ASN A 40 24.27 5.24 -15.63
C ASN A 40 25.01 4.96 -16.96
N VAL A 41 24.34 4.52 -18.04
CA VAL A 41 24.48 5.08 -19.41
C VAL A 41 23.26 4.67 -20.30
N LEU A 42 22.83 5.64 -21.13
CA LEU A 42 21.77 5.72 -22.16
C LEU A 42 21.46 4.52 -23.10
N PRO A 43 20.31 4.54 -23.83
CA PRO A 43 19.87 3.46 -24.72
C PRO A 43 20.50 3.54 -26.12
N LEU A 44 21.00 2.40 -26.61
CA LEU A 44 21.44 2.21 -27.99
C LEU A 44 20.28 1.65 -28.83
N ALA A 45 19.77 2.48 -29.75
CA ALA A 45 18.85 2.05 -30.79
C ALA A 45 19.61 1.24 -31.86
N PHE A 46 19.22 -0.01 -32.08
CA PHE A 46 19.64 -0.80 -33.23
C PHE A 46 18.46 -0.94 -34.19
N VAL A 47 18.54 -0.25 -35.32
CA VAL A 47 17.66 -0.48 -36.49
C VAL A 47 18.36 -1.48 -37.39
N ALA A 48 17.83 -2.70 -37.47
CA ALA A 48 18.19 -3.66 -38.50
C ALA A 48 17.04 -3.75 -39.51
N VAL A 49 17.28 -3.24 -40.72
CA VAL A 49 16.38 -3.40 -41.87
C VAL A 49 16.70 -4.74 -42.52
N LEU A 50 15.77 -5.69 -42.46
CA LEU A 50 15.75 -6.86 -43.33
C LEU A 50 14.46 -6.82 -44.15
N ALA A 51 14.61 -6.46 -45.42
CA ALA A 51 13.57 -6.59 -46.43
C ALA A 51 13.46 -8.08 -46.82
N GLY A 52 12.37 -8.72 -46.39
CA GLY A 52 11.98 -10.05 -46.84
C GLY A 52 10.50 -10.02 -47.22
N CYS A 53 10.21 -10.22 -48.50
CA CYS A 53 8.86 -10.30 -49.02
C CYS A 53 8.12 -11.51 -48.42
N SER A 54 7.08 -11.26 -47.64
CA SER A 54 6.02 -12.22 -47.35
C SER A 54 4.68 -11.51 -47.46
N ALA A 55 3.74 -12.15 -48.14
CA ALA A 55 2.41 -11.65 -48.44
C ALA A 55 1.74 -10.99 -47.22
N SER A 56 1.31 -9.75 -47.39
CA SER A 56 0.59 -8.96 -46.41
C SER A 56 -0.79 -9.57 -46.15
N SER A 57 -0.89 -10.48 -45.18
CA SER A 57 -2.10 -10.54 -44.38
C SER A 57 -2.10 -9.28 -43.52
N GLU A 58 -3.01 -8.35 -43.77
CA GLU A 58 -3.36 -7.31 -42.81
C GLU A 58 -3.92 -7.99 -41.55
N GLN A 59 -3.03 -8.49 -40.70
CA GLN A 59 -3.31 -8.64 -39.28
C GLN A 59 -3.36 -7.23 -38.74
N THR A 60 -4.57 -6.66 -38.70
CA THR A 60 -4.93 -5.63 -37.73
C THR A 60 -4.65 -6.21 -36.35
N THR A 61 -3.40 -6.14 -35.91
CA THR A 61 -3.05 -6.26 -34.50
C THR A 61 -3.63 -5.03 -33.84
N SER A 62 -4.92 -5.07 -33.47
CA SER A 62 -5.50 -4.10 -32.57
C SER A 62 -4.73 -4.23 -31.26
N LYS A 63 -3.69 -3.42 -31.08
CA LYS A 63 -2.92 -3.34 -29.84
C LYS A 63 -3.94 -3.04 -28.75
N GLU A 64 -4.09 -3.98 -27.82
CA GLU A 64 -5.05 -3.84 -26.74
C GLU A 64 -4.79 -2.50 -26.01
N PRO A 65 -5.82 -1.65 -25.81
CA PRO A 65 -5.62 -0.32 -25.25
C PRO A 65 -4.99 -0.40 -23.86
N SER A 66 -4.16 0.59 -23.51
CA SER A 66 -3.59 0.66 -22.16
C SER A 66 -4.72 0.71 -21.12
N LEU A 67 -4.50 0.13 -19.94
CA LEU A 67 -5.46 0.22 -18.84
C LEU A 67 -5.82 1.68 -18.51
N ASN A 68 -4.86 2.60 -18.57
CA ASN A 68 -5.14 4.03 -18.35
C ASN A 68 -5.98 4.66 -19.47
N ASP A 69 -6.07 4.05 -20.66
CA ASP A 69 -6.95 4.54 -21.73
C ASP A 69 -8.42 4.15 -21.51
N THR A 70 -8.68 3.19 -20.62
CA THR A 70 -10.05 2.80 -20.24
C THR A 70 -10.64 3.70 -19.14
N LEU A 71 -9.85 4.65 -18.62
CA LEU A 71 -10.24 5.55 -17.54
C LEU A 71 -10.64 6.94 -18.07
N PRO A 72 -11.48 7.69 -17.34
CA PRO A 72 -11.76 9.08 -17.63
C PRO A 72 -10.47 9.91 -17.67
N LYS A 73 -10.43 10.96 -18.48
CA LYS A 73 -9.28 11.87 -18.54
C LYS A 73 -9.30 12.82 -17.34
N LEU A 74 -8.74 12.35 -16.23
CA LEU A 74 -8.72 13.04 -14.94
C LEU A 74 -7.42 13.84 -14.74
N THR A 75 -7.52 14.91 -13.97
CA THR A 75 -6.39 15.73 -13.49
C THR A 75 -6.54 15.95 -11.99
N LEU A 76 -5.46 16.32 -11.29
CA LEU A 76 -5.53 16.66 -9.87
C LEU A 76 -6.63 17.68 -9.57
N GLN A 77 -6.73 18.72 -10.40
CA GLN A 77 -7.71 19.79 -10.24
C GLN A 77 -9.16 19.31 -10.46
N SER A 78 -9.38 18.31 -11.32
CA SER A 78 -10.72 17.79 -11.57
C SER A 78 -11.21 16.88 -10.45
N VAL A 79 -10.30 16.18 -9.76
CA VAL A 79 -10.66 15.30 -8.63
C VAL A 79 -10.60 16.02 -7.28
N LEU A 80 -9.79 17.08 -7.14
CA LEU A 80 -9.69 17.92 -5.93
C LEU A 80 -9.88 19.41 -6.25
N PRO A 81 -11.11 19.87 -6.53
CA PRO A 81 -11.32 21.25 -6.93
C PRO A 81 -11.07 22.27 -5.80
N SER A 82 -11.40 21.94 -4.55
CA SER A 82 -11.16 22.81 -3.37
C SER A 82 -11.20 22.01 -2.06
N PRO A 83 -10.05 21.51 -1.57
CA PRO A 83 -9.95 20.86 -0.26
C PRO A 83 -10.45 21.78 0.86
N SER A 84 -11.29 21.26 1.75
CA SER A 84 -11.80 22.03 2.89
C SER A 84 -10.88 21.93 4.10
N SER A 85 -10.69 23.06 4.81
CA SER A 85 -10.02 23.08 6.12
C SER A 85 -11.06 23.09 7.24
N ASN A 86 -10.73 22.46 8.36
CA ASN A 86 -11.50 22.47 9.61
C ASN A 86 -10.53 22.63 10.82
N GLU A 87 -11.06 22.52 12.04
CA GLU A 87 -10.27 22.68 13.27
C GLU A 87 -9.19 21.60 13.43
N GLN A 88 -9.48 20.36 13.03
CA GLN A 88 -8.58 19.21 13.16
C GLN A 88 -7.56 19.13 12.01
N CYS A 89 -7.93 19.57 10.80
CA CYS A 89 -7.15 19.46 9.58
C CYS A 89 -7.23 20.73 8.74
N ASN A 90 -6.10 21.42 8.57
CA ASN A 90 -6.01 22.66 7.83
C ASN A 90 -4.76 22.73 6.93
N ALA A 91 -4.78 23.65 5.98
CA ALA A 91 -3.72 23.79 4.96
C ALA A 91 -2.35 24.21 5.50
N GLN A 92 -2.24 24.65 6.76
CA GLN A 92 -0.97 24.98 7.39
C GLN A 92 -0.27 23.75 7.96
N MET A 93 -1.00 22.64 8.15
CA MET A 93 -0.44 21.39 8.61
C MET A 93 0.34 20.71 7.50
N ASP A 94 1.30 19.89 7.93
CA ASP A 94 2.12 19.17 7.00
C ASP A 94 1.43 17.95 6.42
N SER A 95 1.73 17.65 5.15
CA SER A 95 1.03 16.61 4.40
C SER A 95 1.16 15.21 5.00
N ASP A 96 2.30 14.89 5.62
CA ASP A 96 2.51 13.62 6.35
C ASP A 96 1.61 13.51 7.57
N ILE A 97 1.48 14.59 8.35
CA ILE A 97 0.59 14.64 9.51
C ILE A 97 -0.87 14.56 9.05
N LEU A 98 -1.26 15.34 8.05
CA LEU A 98 -2.61 15.30 7.46
C LEU A 98 -2.97 13.91 6.93
N PHE A 99 -2.03 13.24 6.26
CA PHE A 99 -2.24 11.88 5.78
C PHE A 99 -2.46 10.90 6.94
N GLY A 100 -1.60 10.95 7.96
CA GLY A 100 -1.72 10.08 9.13
C GLY A 100 -3.00 10.30 9.93
N LEU A 101 -3.38 11.56 10.15
CA LEU A 101 -4.64 11.91 10.81
C LEU A 101 -5.84 11.44 9.98
N GLY A 102 -5.81 11.70 8.66
CA GLY A 102 -6.85 11.24 7.75
C GLY A 102 -7.01 9.72 7.74
N PHE A 103 -5.91 8.98 7.78
CA PHE A 103 -5.92 7.52 7.90
C PHE A 103 -6.51 7.04 9.23
N GLN A 104 -6.14 7.66 10.35
CA GLN A 104 -6.68 7.32 11.67
C GLN A 104 -8.19 7.56 11.72
N LEU A 105 -8.63 8.77 11.34
CA LEU A 105 -10.04 9.16 11.31
C LEU A 105 -10.86 8.28 10.36
N TYR A 106 -10.28 7.83 9.25
CA TYR A 106 -10.90 6.83 8.38
C TYR A 106 -11.14 5.51 9.13
N GLY A 107 -10.17 5.03 9.91
CA GLY A 107 -10.32 3.84 10.75
C GLY A 107 -11.38 4.00 11.84
N ASP A 108 -11.48 5.21 12.40
CA ASP A 108 -12.47 5.60 13.41
C ASP A 108 -13.86 5.91 12.81
N GLN A 109 -13.99 5.84 11.48
CA GLN A 109 -15.22 6.13 10.71
C GLN A 109 -15.70 7.58 10.83
N GLU A 110 -14.79 8.51 11.16
CA GLU A 110 -15.03 9.95 11.14
C GLU A 110 -14.86 10.50 9.72
N TRP A 111 -15.77 10.10 8.82
CA TRP A 111 -15.64 10.28 7.37
C TRP A 111 -15.43 11.73 6.93
N ASP A 112 -16.17 12.68 7.48
CA ASP A 112 -16.10 14.09 7.07
C ASP A 112 -14.74 14.71 7.41
N THR A 113 -14.25 14.48 8.64
CA THR A 113 -12.95 14.98 9.06
C THR A 113 -11.83 14.24 8.31
N ALA A 114 -11.93 12.92 8.19
CA ALA A 114 -10.98 12.10 7.43
C ALA A 114 -10.83 12.61 5.99
N LYS A 115 -11.97 12.93 5.33
CA LYS A 115 -12.00 13.51 3.99
C LYS A 115 -11.22 14.80 3.92
N SER A 116 -11.48 15.77 4.81
CA SER A 116 -10.74 17.04 4.82
C SER A 116 -9.22 16.82 4.96
N CYS A 117 -8.79 15.96 5.88
CA CYS A 117 -7.36 15.67 6.08
C CYS A 117 -6.74 15.04 4.82
N LEU A 118 -7.41 14.04 4.24
CA LEU A 118 -6.94 13.30 3.07
C LEU A 118 -6.94 14.16 1.79
N GLU A 119 -7.93 15.03 1.59
CA GLU A 119 -7.96 15.99 0.46
C GLU A 119 -6.78 16.96 0.52
N LEU A 120 -6.42 17.43 1.73
CA LEU A 120 -5.26 18.30 1.94
C LEU A 120 -3.92 17.55 1.78
N ALA A 121 -3.86 16.27 2.12
CA ALA A 121 -2.67 15.43 1.99
C ALA A 121 -2.43 14.92 0.55
N ALA A 122 -3.49 14.66 -0.20
CA ALA A 122 -3.50 13.97 -1.48
C ALA A 122 -2.53 14.50 -2.56
N PRO A 123 -2.25 15.83 -2.68
CA PRO A 123 -1.28 16.32 -3.65
C PRO A 123 0.14 15.75 -3.47
N LYS A 124 0.51 15.34 -2.25
CA LYS A 124 1.80 14.72 -1.92
C LYS A 124 1.68 13.24 -1.56
N HIS A 125 0.47 12.74 -1.36
CA HIS A 125 0.16 11.36 -0.95
C HIS A 125 -0.89 10.73 -1.87
N PRO A 126 -0.53 10.20 -3.04
CA PRO A 126 -1.49 9.66 -4.01
C PRO A 126 -2.39 8.54 -3.48
N ARG A 127 -1.94 7.78 -2.47
CA ARG A 127 -2.77 6.77 -1.79
C ARG A 127 -3.96 7.37 -1.04
N ALA A 128 -3.90 8.66 -0.66
CA ALA A 128 -5.03 9.35 -0.07
C ALA A 128 -6.28 9.25 -0.96
N PHE A 129 -6.10 9.17 -2.29
CA PHE A 129 -7.19 8.95 -3.23
C PHE A 129 -7.87 7.58 -3.11
N CYS A 130 -7.15 6.51 -2.74
CA CYS A 130 -7.77 5.21 -2.44
C CYS A 130 -8.74 5.35 -1.24
N TYR A 131 -8.31 6.04 -0.17
CA TYR A 131 -9.16 6.31 0.99
C TYR A 131 -10.32 7.27 0.67
N LEU A 132 -10.06 8.35 -0.06
CA LEU A 132 -11.09 9.29 -0.50
C LEU A 132 -12.14 8.61 -1.38
N SER A 133 -11.75 7.64 -2.22
CA SER A 133 -12.71 6.84 -2.97
C SER A 133 -13.65 6.08 -2.04
N MET A 134 -13.13 5.44 -0.99
CA MET A 134 -13.95 4.68 -0.04
C MET A 134 -14.86 5.61 0.77
N ILE A 135 -14.36 6.77 1.19
CA ILE A 135 -15.15 7.80 1.89
C ILE A 135 -16.25 8.37 1.00
N ALA A 136 -15.95 8.68 -0.27
CA ALA A 136 -16.93 9.24 -1.22
C ALA A 136 -18.14 8.31 -1.43
N GLY A 137 -17.92 6.99 -1.37
CA GLY A 137 -19.00 6.00 -1.42
C GLY A 137 -19.98 6.09 -0.24
N GLN A 138 -19.53 6.64 0.90
CA GLN A 138 -20.30 6.80 2.15
C GLN A 138 -20.87 8.23 2.33
N ASP A 139 -20.66 9.15 1.40
CA ASP A 139 -21.05 10.57 1.52
C ASP A 139 -22.57 10.76 1.41
N GLU A 140 -23.31 10.53 2.51
CA GLU A 140 -24.77 10.56 2.56
C GLU A 140 -25.39 11.90 2.15
N SER A 141 -24.60 12.98 2.11
CA SER A 141 -25.03 14.30 1.62
C SER A 141 -25.29 14.31 0.11
N LYS A 142 -24.70 13.35 -0.63
CA LYS A 142 -24.80 13.23 -2.09
C LYS A 142 -25.76 12.13 -2.49
N ASN A 143 -26.35 12.25 -3.67
CA ASN A 143 -27.14 11.16 -4.23
C ASN A 143 -26.24 9.99 -4.70
N PRO A 144 -26.78 8.78 -4.91
CA PRO A 144 -25.98 7.61 -5.26
C PRO A 144 -25.12 7.77 -6.52
N ASP A 145 -25.63 8.44 -7.56
CA ASP A 145 -24.89 8.63 -8.82
C ASP A 145 -23.68 9.53 -8.62
N GLN A 146 -23.82 10.59 -7.83
CA GLN A 146 -22.73 11.48 -7.45
C GLN A 146 -21.68 10.75 -6.62
N ARG A 147 -22.09 10.00 -5.59
CA ARG A 147 -21.17 9.22 -4.75
C ARG A 147 -20.37 8.22 -5.58
N ASN A 148 -21.06 7.47 -6.45
CA ASN A 148 -20.45 6.49 -7.33
C ASN A 148 -19.44 7.13 -8.29
N SER A 149 -19.81 8.24 -8.92
CA SER A 149 -18.93 9.00 -9.80
C SER A 149 -17.68 9.51 -9.07
N ASP A 150 -17.84 10.10 -7.89
CA ASP A 150 -16.73 10.64 -7.11
C ASP A 150 -15.79 9.52 -6.63
N ALA A 151 -16.36 8.43 -6.11
CA ALA A 151 -15.60 7.26 -5.70
C ALA A 151 -14.77 6.70 -6.87
N PHE A 152 -15.41 6.49 -8.03
CA PHE A 152 -14.72 5.98 -9.21
C PHE A 152 -13.63 6.92 -9.71
N ASN A 153 -13.86 8.24 -9.72
CA ASN A 153 -12.85 9.19 -10.17
C ASN A 153 -11.65 9.25 -9.23
N TYR A 154 -11.85 9.19 -7.91
CA TYR A 154 -10.74 9.08 -6.96
C TYR A 154 -9.96 7.78 -7.16
N MET A 155 -10.66 6.66 -7.31
CA MET A 155 -10.03 5.36 -7.55
C MET A 155 -9.22 5.35 -8.86
N ALA A 156 -9.83 5.81 -9.94
CA ALA A 156 -9.20 5.90 -11.26
C ALA A 156 -7.97 6.80 -11.24
N TYR A 157 -8.05 7.97 -10.59
CA TYR A 157 -6.91 8.88 -10.48
C TYR A 157 -5.75 8.27 -9.69
N SER A 158 -6.03 7.57 -8.60
CA SER A 158 -5.00 6.88 -7.81
C SER A 158 -4.34 5.74 -8.61
N ALA A 159 -5.13 4.93 -9.31
CA ALA A 159 -4.63 3.84 -10.15
C ALA A 159 -3.79 4.34 -11.36
N MET A 160 -4.09 5.52 -11.89
CA MET A 160 -3.24 6.17 -12.91
C MET A 160 -1.83 6.45 -12.40
N GLN A 161 -1.67 6.60 -11.08
CA GLN A 161 -0.40 6.82 -10.39
C GLN A 161 0.26 5.52 -9.90
N ASN A 162 -0.21 4.35 -10.38
CA ASN A 162 0.27 3.01 -10.01
C ASN A 162 0.01 2.65 -8.53
N ASP A 163 -1.01 3.24 -7.90
CA ASP A 163 -1.40 2.82 -6.55
C ASP A 163 -2.10 1.46 -6.62
N TRP A 164 -1.48 0.46 -6.00
CA TRP A 164 -1.94 -0.92 -6.08
C TRP A 164 -3.28 -1.16 -5.38
N CYS A 165 -3.60 -0.36 -4.33
CA CYS A 165 -4.88 -0.39 -3.61
C CYS A 165 -5.99 0.01 -4.57
N ALA A 166 -5.74 1.06 -5.34
CA ALA A 166 -6.69 1.58 -6.29
C ALA A 166 -6.85 0.71 -7.54
N GLU A 167 -5.77 0.08 -8.02
CA GLU A 167 -5.84 -0.89 -9.12
C GLU A 167 -6.70 -2.10 -8.74
N PHE A 168 -6.59 -2.60 -7.51
CA PHE A 168 -7.48 -3.66 -7.01
C PHE A 168 -8.92 -3.16 -6.79
N GLY A 169 -9.08 -1.89 -6.40
CA GLY A 169 -10.38 -1.22 -6.36
C GLY A 169 -11.07 -1.17 -7.72
N LEU A 170 -10.33 -0.90 -8.79
CA LEU A 170 -10.85 -0.95 -10.17
C LEU A 170 -11.18 -2.38 -10.60
N TYR A 171 -10.36 -3.37 -10.22
CA TYR A 171 -10.72 -4.78 -10.42
C TYR A 171 -12.11 -5.07 -9.85
N GLN A 172 -12.37 -4.72 -8.59
CA GLN A 172 -13.67 -4.96 -7.95
C GLN A 172 -14.79 -4.17 -8.63
N ALA A 173 -14.54 -2.90 -9.00
CA ALA A 173 -15.53 -2.07 -9.68
C ALA A 173 -16.01 -2.70 -11.01
N TYR A 174 -15.07 -3.17 -11.84
CA TYR A 174 -15.41 -3.83 -13.10
C TYR A 174 -15.88 -5.27 -12.92
N GLN A 175 -15.41 -5.99 -11.91
CA GLN A 175 -15.83 -7.38 -11.65
C GLN A 175 -17.31 -7.45 -11.23
N TYR A 176 -17.77 -6.49 -10.44
CA TYR A 176 -19.11 -6.49 -9.86
C TYR A 176 -20.05 -5.43 -10.46
N GLY A 177 -19.54 -4.51 -11.27
CA GLY A 177 -20.32 -3.39 -11.80
C GLY A 177 -20.74 -2.41 -10.70
N SER A 178 -19.78 -1.92 -9.91
CA SER A 178 -20.01 -1.00 -8.78
C SER A 178 -19.36 0.37 -9.00
N SER A 179 -19.69 1.34 -8.15
CA SER A 179 -19.19 2.72 -8.23
C SER A 179 -19.40 3.35 -9.62
N GLY A 180 -20.51 3.04 -10.29
CA GLY A 180 -20.82 3.57 -11.62
C GLY A 180 -20.07 2.91 -12.78
N ALA A 181 -19.18 1.94 -12.52
CA ALA A 181 -18.60 1.09 -13.55
C ALA A 181 -19.62 0.05 -14.02
N ARG A 182 -19.65 -0.22 -15.33
CA ARG A 182 -20.38 -1.37 -15.87
C ARG A 182 -19.52 -2.62 -15.67
N GLN A 183 -20.16 -3.74 -15.33
CA GLN A 183 -19.48 -5.02 -15.23
C GLN A 183 -18.75 -5.37 -16.54
N ASP A 184 -17.47 -5.69 -16.42
CA ASP A 184 -16.58 -6.11 -17.50
C ASP A 184 -15.47 -7.01 -16.92
N HIS A 185 -15.68 -8.33 -16.99
CA HIS A 185 -14.75 -9.32 -16.43
C HIS A 185 -13.39 -9.33 -17.11
N ALA A 186 -13.33 -9.01 -18.41
CA ALA A 186 -12.07 -8.99 -19.14
C ALA A 186 -11.22 -7.81 -18.67
N LEU A 187 -11.83 -6.62 -18.55
CA LEU A 187 -11.15 -5.45 -18.02
C LEU A 187 -10.79 -5.62 -16.54
N ALA A 188 -11.67 -6.21 -15.74
CA ALA A 188 -11.41 -6.52 -14.33
C ALA A 188 -10.16 -7.40 -14.16
N SER A 189 -10.06 -8.48 -14.93
CA SER A 189 -8.91 -9.40 -14.88
C SER A 189 -7.59 -8.68 -15.18
N ARG A 190 -7.61 -7.72 -16.13
CA ARG A 190 -6.41 -6.93 -16.46
C ARG A 190 -6.00 -5.98 -15.33
N TRP A 191 -6.96 -5.34 -14.66
CA TRP A 191 -6.68 -4.52 -13.47
C TRP A 191 -6.16 -5.36 -12.30
N LEU A 192 -6.70 -6.57 -12.11
CA LEU A 192 -6.22 -7.53 -11.11
C LEU A 192 -4.77 -7.93 -11.37
N GLU A 193 -4.43 -8.26 -12.61
CA GLU A 193 -3.06 -8.57 -13.02
C GLU A 193 -2.12 -7.39 -12.77
N ARG A 194 -2.52 -6.16 -13.11
CA ARG A 194 -1.70 -4.97 -12.86
C ARG A 194 -1.44 -4.73 -11.37
N SER A 195 -2.48 -4.81 -10.53
CA SER A 195 -2.34 -4.71 -9.07
C SER A 195 -1.43 -5.81 -8.51
N SER A 196 -1.55 -7.04 -9.03
CA SER A 196 -0.70 -8.17 -8.66
C SER A 196 0.76 -7.97 -9.04
N VAL A 197 1.02 -7.38 -10.22
CA VAL A 197 2.36 -6.98 -10.68
C VAL A 197 2.92 -5.87 -9.82
N HIS A 198 2.11 -4.90 -9.39
CA HIS A 198 2.54 -3.90 -8.40
C HIS A 198 2.67 -4.44 -6.97
N GLY A 199 2.37 -5.73 -6.79
CA GLY A 199 2.77 -6.50 -5.62
C GLY A 199 1.66 -6.69 -4.60
N TYR A 200 0.45 -6.16 -4.82
CA TYR A 200 -0.58 -6.18 -3.79
C TYR A 200 -0.97 -7.61 -3.38
N PRO A 201 -0.78 -8.01 -2.11
CA PRO A 201 -0.93 -9.41 -1.71
C PRO A 201 -2.35 -9.96 -1.93
N GLU A 202 -3.37 -9.14 -1.69
CA GLU A 202 -4.76 -9.49 -1.88
C GLU A 202 -5.09 -9.68 -3.37
N ALA A 203 -4.56 -8.83 -4.25
CA ALA A 203 -4.68 -9.03 -5.69
C ALA A 203 -3.98 -10.31 -6.15
N GLN A 204 -2.78 -10.57 -5.66
CA GLN A 204 -2.04 -11.79 -6.02
C GLN A 204 -2.78 -13.05 -5.55
N LYS A 205 -3.37 -13.03 -4.35
CA LYS A 205 -4.19 -14.13 -3.83
C LYS A 205 -5.41 -14.38 -4.72
N GLU A 206 -6.18 -13.33 -5.00
CA GLU A 206 -7.36 -13.41 -5.86
C GLU A 206 -6.99 -13.92 -7.27
N LEU A 207 -5.86 -13.46 -7.82
CA LEU A 207 -5.38 -13.90 -9.13
C LEU A 207 -4.99 -15.38 -9.14
N ILE A 208 -4.36 -15.88 -8.06
CA ILE A 208 -4.06 -17.31 -7.91
C ILE A 208 -5.35 -18.12 -7.85
N GLU A 209 -6.32 -17.70 -7.03
CA GLU A 209 -7.62 -18.38 -6.89
C GLU A 209 -8.32 -18.49 -8.25
N GLN A 210 -8.37 -17.40 -9.03
CA GLN A 210 -8.95 -17.41 -10.37
C GLN A 210 -8.23 -18.37 -11.33
N TYR A 211 -6.90 -18.45 -11.29
CA TYR A 211 -6.17 -19.41 -12.11
C TYR A 211 -6.40 -20.85 -11.68
N GLU A 212 -6.50 -21.13 -10.38
CA GLU A 212 -6.84 -22.47 -9.88
C GLU A 212 -8.25 -22.90 -10.31
N GLU A 213 -9.24 -22.02 -10.19
CA GLU A 213 -10.62 -22.27 -10.62
C GLU A 213 -10.73 -22.54 -12.12
N GLN A 214 -9.94 -21.84 -12.93
CA GLN A 214 -9.86 -22.04 -14.38
C GLN A 214 -9.04 -23.29 -14.76
N GLY A 215 -8.43 -23.98 -13.80
CA GLY A 215 -7.53 -25.12 -14.05
C GLY A 215 -6.19 -24.71 -14.68
N ASN A 216 -5.85 -23.42 -14.68
CA ASN A 216 -4.57 -22.90 -15.17
C ASN A 216 -3.48 -23.06 -14.10
N LEU A 217 -3.12 -24.33 -13.83
CA LEU A 217 -2.14 -24.68 -12.79
C LEU A 217 -0.75 -24.10 -13.05
N VAL A 218 -0.38 -23.85 -14.31
CA VAL A 218 0.90 -23.22 -14.69
C VAL A 218 0.99 -21.80 -14.15
N ALA A 219 -0.07 -21.00 -14.36
CA ALA A 219 -0.10 -19.61 -13.90
C ALA A 219 -0.27 -19.52 -12.38
N ALA A 220 -1.17 -20.34 -11.81
CA ALA A 220 -1.35 -20.43 -10.35
C ALA A 220 -0.01 -20.75 -9.67
N TYR A 221 0.69 -21.78 -10.14
CA TYR A 221 1.99 -22.20 -9.58
C TYR A 221 3.02 -21.08 -9.61
N ALA A 222 3.17 -20.38 -10.74
CA ALA A 222 4.13 -19.29 -10.88
C ALA A 222 3.84 -18.14 -9.91
N TRP A 223 2.57 -17.72 -9.80
CA TRP A 223 2.17 -16.65 -8.86
C TRP A 223 2.26 -17.07 -7.40
N THR A 224 1.95 -18.33 -7.06
CA THR A 224 2.16 -18.87 -5.72
C THR A 224 3.64 -18.78 -5.31
N LYS A 225 4.57 -19.02 -6.23
CA LYS A 225 6.01 -18.82 -5.97
C LYS A 225 6.39 -17.35 -5.79
N ILE A 226 5.75 -16.43 -6.50
CA ILE A 226 5.97 -14.97 -6.30
C ILE A 226 5.56 -14.55 -4.88
N MET A 227 4.42 -15.06 -4.39
CA MET A 227 3.89 -14.76 -3.06
C MET A 227 4.64 -15.43 -1.92
N ALA A 228 5.33 -16.55 -2.18
CA ALA A 228 6.04 -17.34 -1.19
C ALA A 228 6.95 -16.46 -0.30
N LYS A 229 6.90 -16.69 1.01
CA LYS A 229 7.77 -16.03 1.98
C LYS A 229 9.08 -16.83 2.07
N ASP A 230 10.20 -16.15 1.87
CA ASP A 230 11.54 -16.75 1.96
C ASP A 230 11.60 -18.09 1.19
N ASP A 231 12.00 -19.17 1.86
CA ASP A 231 12.09 -20.53 1.29
C ASP A 231 10.80 -21.37 1.48
N ASP A 232 9.66 -20.78 1.89
CA ASP A 232 8.40 -21.51 2.05
C ASP A 232 7.75 -21.85 0.70
N SER A 233 8.04 -23.05 0.21
CA SER A 233 7.47 -23.60 -1.02
C SER A 233 6.19 -24.42 -0.82
N THR A 234 5.63 -24.49 0.39
CA THR A 234 4.58 -25.45 0.75
C THR A 234 3.37 -25.38 -0.18
N ALA A 235 2.84 -24.17 -0.41
CA ALA A 235 1.68 -23.97 -1.28
C ALA A 235 2.00 -24.28 -2.76
N ALA A 236 3.19 -23.90 -3.22
CA ALA A 236 3.63 -24.19 -4.58
C ALA A 236 3.86 -25.69 -4.79
N ASP A 237 4.37 -26.42 -3.79
CA ASP A 237 4.57 -27.86 -3.86
C ASP A 237 3.25 -28.63 -3.85
N ALA A 238 2.24 -28.14 -3.12
CA ALA A 238 0.89 -28.70 -3.19
C ALA A 238 0.31 -28.62 -4.61
N LEU A 239 0.51 -27.51 -5.32
CA LEU A 239 0.13 -27.37 -6.73
C LEU A 239 0.87 -28.35 -7.64
N LYS A 240 2.19 -28.54 -7.45
CA LYS A 240 2.98 -29.50 -8.26
C LYS A 240 2.41 -30.91 -8.25
N THR A 241 1.83 -31.36 -7.12
CA THR A 241 1.25 -32.72 -7.02
C THR A 241 0.08 -32.95 -8.00
N LYS A 242 -0.53 -31.87 -8.51
CA LYS A 242 -1.63 -31.89 -9.47
C LYS A 242 -1.17 -31.61 -10.91
N MET A 243 0.12 -31.36 -11.13
CA MET A 243 0.69 -30.90 -12.40
C MET A 243 1.52 -31.98 -13.09
N THR A 244 1.60 -31.91 -14.41
CA THR A 244 2.56 -32.70 -15.21
C THR A 244 3.96 -32.08 -15.15
N ALA A 245 4.99 -32.87 -15.49
CA ALA A 245 6.37 -32.37 -15.57
C ALA A 245 6.52 -31.20 -16.56
N ALA A 246 5.77 -31.21 -17.67
CA ALA A 246 5.76 -30.11 -18.64
C ALA A 246 5.15 -28.83 -18.03
N GLN A 247 4.00 -28.94 -17.35
CA GLN A 247 3.38 -27.80 -16.67
C GLN A 247 4.27 -27.22 -15.57
N ILE A 248 5.01 -28.06 -14.85
CA ILE A 248 5.97 -27.59 -13.84
C ILE A 248 7.09 -26.79 -14.51
N ALA A 249 7.65 -27.29 -15.62
CA ALA A 249 8.69 -26.58 -16.37
C ALA A 249 8.19 -25.23 -16.93
N ASP A 250 6.99 -25.21 -17.49
CA ASP A 250 6.36 -23.96 -17.97
C ASP A 250 6.09 -22.98 -16.82
N GLY A 251 5.68 -23.50 -15.66
CA GLY A 251 5.44 -22.71 -14.46
C GLY A 251 6.71 -22.09 -13.90
N GLU A 252 7.82 -22.83 -13.88
CA GLU A 252 9.14 -22.32 -13.49
C GLU A 252 9.66 -21.24 -14.44
N LYS A 253 9.44 -21.41 -15.74
CA LYS A 253 9.75 -20.40 -16.74
C LYS A 253 8.92 -19.12 -16.49
N ARG A 254 7.61 -19.26 -16.32
CA ARG A 254 6.71 -18.13 -16.04
C ARG A 254 7.07 -17.43 -14.72
N TYR A 255 7.42 -18.17 -13.68
CA TYR A 255 7.91 -17.61 -12.42
C TYR A 255 9.14 -16.73 -12.65
N THR A 256 10.10 -17.19 -13.45
CA THR A 256 11.32 -16.42 -13.77
C THR A 256 10.99 -15.12 -14.52
N GLU A 257 10.05 -15.17 -15.46
CA GLU A 257 9.57 -13.98 -16.20
C GLU A 257 8.86 -12.99 -15.26
N LEU A 258 7.97 -13.48 -14.39
CA LEU A 258 7.23 -12.68 -13.43
C LEU A 258 8.14 -12.06 -12.37
N ALA A 259 9.17 -12.78 -11.91
CA ALA A 259 10.10 -12.28 -10.90
C ALA A 259 10.86 -11.01 -11.34
N GLY A 260 11.00 -10.78 -12.65
CA GLY A 260 11.57 -9.55 -13.21
C GLY A 260 10.55 -8.42 -13.43
N GLN A 261 9.25 -8.71 -13.35
CA GLN A 261 8.17 -7.74 -13.61
C GLN A 261 7.47 -7.27 -12.33
N VAL A 262 7.27 -8.19 -11.38
CA VAL A 262 6.58 -7.91 -10.12
C VAL A 262 7.42 -6.98 -9.26
N THR A 263 6.80 -5.93 -8.71
CA THR A 263 7.42 -5.01 -7.76
C THR A 263 8.07 -5.81 -6.63
N SER A 264 9.38 -5.61 -6.45
CA SER A 264 10.12 -6.33 -5.41
C SER A 264 9.53 -6.05 -4.02
N LYS A 265 9.58 -7.05 -3.12
CA LYS A 265 9.17 -6.87 -1.71
C LYS A 265 9.85 -5.66 -1.05
N LYS A 266 11.11 -5.38 -1.40
CA LYS A 266 11.83 -4.19 -0.91
C LYS A 266 11.15 -2.88 -1.32
N ALA A 267 10.75 -2.77 -2.59
CA ALA A 267 10.08 -1.60 -3.13
C ALA A 267 8.67 -1.44 -2.53
N MET A 268 7.91 -2.53 -2.45
CA MET A 268 6.62 -2.55 -1.74
C MET A 268 6.73 -2.08 -0.29
N PHE A 269 7.71 -2.61 0.46
CA PHE A 269 7.92 -2.16 1.82
C PHE A 269 8.39 -0.71 1.89
N ALA A 270 9.13 -0.21 0.89
CA ALA A 270 9.49 1.20 0.85
C ALA A 270 8.25 2.09 0.70
N GLU A 271 7.33 1.71 -0.19
CA GLU A 271 6.06 2.39 -0.39
C GLU A 271 5.16 2.33 0.86
N ALA A 272 4.92 1.14 1.42
CA ALA A 272 4.14 0.99 2.65
C ALA A 272 4.75 1.77 3.84
N ARG A 273 6.08 1.88 3.87
CA ARG A 273 6.76 2.68 4.89
C ARG A 273 6.54 4.18 4.72
N GLU A 274 6.26 4.68 3.52
CA GLU A 274 5.88 6.10 3.35
C GLU A 274 4.57 6.42 4.07
N GLU A 275 3.60 5.51 4.07
CA GLU A 275 2.39 5.63 4.89
C GLU A 275 2.69 5.59 6.38
N ASP A 276 3.57 4.69 6.80
CA ASP A 276 3.95 4.58 8.21
C ASP A 276 4.59 5.88 8.72
N VAL A 277 5.36 6.60 7.90
CA VAL A 277 5.87 7.94 8.26
C VAL A 277 4.72 8.88 8.60
N GLY A 278 3.66 8.91 7.80
CA GLY A 278 2.47 9.73 8.07
C GLY A 278 1.79 9.32 9.38
N ARG A 279 1.61 8.03 9.61
CA ARG A 279 0.99 7.49 10.83
C ARG A 279 1.78 7.83 12.09
N TYR A 280 3.11 7.67 12.07
CA TYR A 280 3.96 8.09 13.20
C TYR A 280 3.96 9.61 13.37
N SER A 281 3.96 10.37 12.28
CA SER A 281 3.95 11.83 12.34
C SER A 281 2.67 12.36 12.97
N ALA A 282 1.51 11.78 12.63
CA ALA A 282 0.23 12.13 13.25
C ALA A 282 0.19 11.82 14.75
N GLU A 283 0.56 10.60 15.15
CA GLU A 283 0.56 10.19 16.56
C GLU A 283 1.55 11.02 17.40
N ILE A 284 2.76 11.28 16.89
CA ILE A 284 3.73 12.15 17.58
C ILE A 284 3.20 13.58 17.66
N TYR A 285 2.55 14.08 16.61
CA TYR A 285 1.96 15.42 16.61
C TYR A 285 0.86 15.56 17.66
N GLN A 286 0.04 14.53 17.86
CA GLN A 286 -1.06 14.52 18.84
C GLN A 286 -0.55 14.33 20.27
N ASP A 287 0.32 13.34 20.50
CA ASP A 287 0.63 12.86 21.84
C ASP A 287 1.99 13.35 22.37
N TYR A 288 2.93 13.66 21.46
CA TYR A 288 4.31 14.02 21.82
C TYR A 288 4.85 15.23 21.01
N PRO A 289 4.12 16.36 20.92
CA PRO A 289 4.41 17.46 19.99
C PRO A 289 5.79 18.10 20.19
N ASP A 290 6.32 18.07 21.42
CA ASP A 290 7.66 18.57 21.73
C ASP A 290 8.77 17.86 20.93
N THR A 291 8.53 16.64 20.45
CA THR A 291 9.43 15.91 19.55
C THR A 291 9.75 16.72 18.29
N PHE A 292 8.78 17.49 17.79
CA PHE A 292 8.93 18.26 16.55
C PHE A 292 9.35 19.71 16.77
N LYS A 293 9.54 20.13 18.03
CA LYS A 293 9.92 21.50 18.35
C LYS A 293 11.24 21.89 17.67
N GLY A 294 11.20 23.00 16.95
CA GLY A 294 12.36 23.57 16.25
C GLY A 294 12.74 22.87 14.94
N LEU A 295 11.93 21.92 14.46
CA LEU A 295 12.11 21.32 13.13
C LEU A 295 11.22 22.05 12.10
N SER A 296 11.76 22.30 10.92
CA SER A 296 10.94 22.58 9.74
C SER A 296 10.18 21.34 9.27
N SER A 297 9.21 21.55 8.36
CA SER A 297 8.44 20.47 7.73
C SER A 297 9.32 19.36 7.13
N ALA A 298 10.36 19.74 6.39
CA ALA A 298 11.25 18.78 5.74
C ALA A 298 12.11 18.04 6.77
N GLU A 299 12.68 18.75 7.75
CA GLU A 299 13.50 18.15 8.80
C GLU A 299 12.70 17.19 9.67
N ARG A 300 11.43 17.51 9.98
CA ARG A 300 10.54 16.61 10.72
C ARG A 300 10.32 15.31 9.95
N TYR A 301 9.87 15.43 8.70
CA TYR A 301 9.58 14.26 7.87
C TYR A 301 10.84 13.37 7.74
N ASP A 302 12.00 13.97 7.45
CA ASP A 302 13.28 13.25 7.37
C ASP A 302 13.64 12.59 8.70
N TYR A 303 13.44 13.29 9.83
CA TYR A 303 13.70 12.76 11.15
C TYR A 303 12.85 11.52 11.46
N VAL A 304 11.53 11.60 11.23
CA VAL A 304 10.61 10.48 11.47
C VAL A 304 10.98 9.30 10.58
N LYS A 305 11.19 9.53 9.28
CA LYS A 305 11.57 8.49 8.31
C LYS A 305 12.86 7.78 8.70
N GLN A 306 13.93 8.53 8.98
CA GLN A 306 15.23 7.95 9.33
C GLN A 306 15.19 7.21 10.67
N SER A 307 14.53 7.80 11.68
CA SER A 307 14.42 7.20 13.00
C SER A 307 13.56 5.93 12.97
N MET A 308 12.49 5.92 12.17
CA MET A 308 11.64 4.75 11.95
C MET A 308 12.44 3.61 11.32
N TYR A 309 13.16 3.86 10.22
CA TYR A 309 13.97 2.83 9.56
C TYR A 309 15.02 2.26 10.50
N LYS A 310 15.76 3.15 11.18
CA LYS A 310 16.75 2.74 12.17
C LYS A 310 16.13 1.89 13.27
N ALA A 311 14.97 2.29 13.81
CA ALA A 311 14.29 1.56 14.86
C ALA A 311 13.86 0.16 14.41
N MET A 312 13.33 0.01 13.19
CA MET A 312 12.86 -1.28 12.66
C MET A 312 13.98 -2.33 12.59
N ASP A 313 15.22 -1.91 12.41
CA ASP A 313 16.39 -2.79 12.35
C ASP A 313 16.95 -3.17 13.73
N LEU A 314 16.43 -2.59 14.83
CA LEU A 314 16.93 -2.86 16.18
C LEU A 314 16.41 -4.18 16.75
N PRO A 315 17.26 -4.95 17.48
CA PRO A 315 16.88 -6.25 18.03
C PRO A 315 15.65 -6.25 18.95
N PHE A 316 15.48 -5.20 19.75
CA PHE A 316 14.36 -5.03 20.67
C PHE A 316 13.05 -4.66 19.97
N THR A 317 13.09 -4.21 18.72
CA THR A 317 11.91 -3.74 18.02
C THR A 317 11.06 -4.90 17.54
N LYS A 318 10.00 -5.18 18.30
CA LYS A 318 8.97 -6.20 18.00
C LYS A 318 7.59 -5.66 17.62
N SER A 319 7.38 -4.35 17.71
CA SER A 319 6.05 -3.74 17.54
C SER A 319 6.16 -2.32 16.99
N ARG A 320 5.04 -1.82 16.45
CA ARG A 320 4.89 -0.41 16.05
C ARG A 320 5.17 0.54 17.23
N GLY A 321 4.74 0.15 18.43
CA GLY A 321 4.95 0.89 19.67
C GLY A 321 6.43 1.09 19.99
N HIS A 322 7.26 0.05 19.82
CA HIS A 322 8.70 0.19 20.03
C HIS A 322 9.34 1.21 19.08
N VAL A 323 8.89 1.24 17.83
CA VAL A 323 9.38 2.24 16.87
C VAL A 323 8.97 3.65 17.30
N LEU A 324 7.71 3.85 17.71
CA LEU A 324 7.25 5.15 18.24
C LEU A 324 8.08 5.59 19.45
N SER A 325 8.23 4.70 20.44
CA SER A 325 9.00 4.98 21.65
C SER A 325 10.44 5.34 21.31
N TYR A 326 11.07 4.60 20.37
CA TYR A 326 12.40 4.94 19.87
C TYR A 326 12.44 6.34 19.26
N ILE A 327 11.51 6.69 18.35
CA ILE A 327 11.50 8.00 17.67
C ILE A 327 11.42 9.14 18.71
N VAL A 328 10.54 9.05 19.70
CA VAL A 328 10.34 10.09 20.72
C VAL A 328 11.54 10.20 21.65
N ILE A 329 11.98 9.07 22.24
CA ILE A 329 13.11 9.05 23.19
C ILE A 329 14.41 9.47 22.49
N ASN A 330 14.64 9.01 21.26
CA ASN A 330 15.84 9.33 20.49
C ASN A 330 15.92 10.84 20.22
N ARG A 331 14.79 11.49 19.93
CA ARG A 331 14.77 12.93 19.68
C ARG A 331 15.20 13.71 20.92
N ALA A 332 14.62 13.36 22.06
CA ALA A 332 14.93 13.98 23.34
C ALA A 332 16.42 13.79 23.69
N ALA A 333 16.98 12.60 23.41
CA ALA A 333 18.39 12.32 23.61
C ALA A 333 19.30 13.18 22.72
N LEU A 334 18.99 13.26 21.42
CA LEU A 334 19.73 14.06 20.44
C LEU A 334 19.72 15.57 20.76
N LEU A 335 18.62 16.07 21.34
CA LEU A 335 18.53 17.46 21.78
C LEU A 335 19.50 17.78 22.94
N LYS A 336 19.81 16.80 23.78
CA LYS A 336 20.75 16.97 24.89
C LYS A 336 22.18 16.64 24.49
N LYS A 337 22.36 15.64 23.63
CA LYS A 337 23.64 15.11 23.20
C LYS A 337 23.58 14.77 21.70
N PRO A 338 24.19 15.58 20.80
CA PRO A 338 24.06 15.41 19.35
C PRO A 338 24.51 14.06 18.78
N ASP A 339 25.40 13.35 19.47
CA ASP A 339 25.90 12.01 19.13
C ASP A 339 25.25 10.89 19.96
N ALA A 340 24.11 11.17 20.61
CA ALA A 340 23.38 10.19 21.39
C ALA A 340 23.04 8.94 20.57
N ASN A 341 23.28 7.76 21.16
CA ASN A 341 22.85 6.49 20.59
C ASN A 341 22.09 5.68 21.65
N ILE A 342 20.78 5.90 21.74
CA ILE A 342 19.93 5.27 22.75
C ILE A 342 19.86 3.75 22.60
N ALA A 343 20.14 3.21 21.41
CA ALA A 343 20.17 1.77 21.16
C ALA A 343 21.31 1.04 21.90
N ASN A 344 22.34 1.77 22.34
CA ASN A 344 23.46 1.21 23.12
C ASN A 344 23.29 1.47 24.62
N ASP A 345 22.27 2.21 25.04
CA ASP A 345 22.00 2.52 26.43
C ASP A 345 21.15 1.41 27.04
N GLN A 346 21.78 0.55 27.86
CA GLN A 346 21.09 -0.57 28.50
C GLN A 346 19.89 -0.14 29.34
N ARG A 347 19.87 1.08 29.90
CA ARG A 347 18.70 1.58 30.64
C ARG A 347 17.51 1.78 29.72
N ILE A 348 17.73 2.28 28.50
CA ILE A 348 16.68 2.44 27.49
C ILE A 348 16.31 1.08 26.91
N VAL A 349 17.29 0.26 26.52
CA VAL A 349 17.04 -1.08 25.96
C VAL A 349 16.21 -1.93 26.91
N SER A 350 16.51 -1.93 28.21
CA SER A 350 15.71 -2.67 29.20
C SER A 350 14.26 -2.18 29.29
N LEU A 351 13.99 -0.88 29.11
CA LEU A 351 12.62 -0.36 29.04
C LEU A 351 11.92 -0.81 27.76
N MET A 352 12.64 -0.83 26.62
CA MET A 352 12.11 -1.25 25.33
C MET A 352 11.81 -2.75 25.25
N GLU A 353 12.49 -3.57 26.06
CA GLU A 353 12.31 -5.03 26.10
C GLU A 353 11.33 -5.48 27.20
N ASP A 354 10.89 -4.56 28.07
CA ASP A 354 9.94 -4.85 29.13
C ASP A 354 8.54 -5.05 28.54
N LYS A 355 7.99 -6.25 28.76
CA LYS A 355 6.68 -6.65 28.23
C LYS A 355 5.51 -6.14 29.06
N GLU A 356 5.78 -5.69 30.28
CA GLU A 356 4.75 -5.19 31.20
C GLU A 356 4.51 -3.69 31.01
N LEU A 357 5.42 -2.96 30.37
CA LEU A 357 5.26 -1.54 30.10
C LEU A 357 4.40 -1.30 28.86
N SER A 358 3.44 -0.38 29.00
CA SER A 358 2.77 0.22 27.86
C SER A 358 3.74 1.10 27.05
N VAL A 359 3.33 1.45 25.83
CA VAL A 359 4.09 2.38 24.97
C VAL A 359 4.28 3.74 25.66
N ALA A 360 3.23 4.24 26.32
CA ALA A 360 3.27 5.51 27.05
C ALA A 360 4.23 5.47 28.24
N GLU A 361 4.16 4.42 29.07
CA GLU A 361 5.08 4.24 30.21
C GLU A 361 6.53 4.07 29.75
N THR A 362 6.76 3.35 28.65
CA THR A 362 8.08 3.20 28.04
C THR A 362 8.66 4.55 27.64
N ILE A 363 7.86 5.40 26.99
CA ILE A 363 8.26 6.75 26.60
C ILE A 363 8.53 7.62 27.83
N GLU A 364 7.62 7.63 28.81
CA GLU A 364 7.77 8.40 30.04
C GLU A 364 9.07 8.04 30.77
N HIS A 365 9.29 6.75 31.04
CA HIS A 365 10.49 6.25 31.70
C HIS A 365 11.75 6.53 30.86
N GLY A 366 11.68 6.38 29.54
CA GLY A 366 12.77 6.69 28.63
C GLY A 366 13.18 8.17 28.66
N LEU A 367 12.20 9.07 28.69
CA LEU A 367 12.43 10.51 28.81
C LEU A 367 13.04 10.87 30.18
N LEU A 368 12.68 10.18 31.27
CA LEU A 368 13.34 10.34 32.57
C LEU A 368 14.82 9.92 32.52
N VAL A 369 15.13 8.80 31.86
CA VAL A 369 16.51 8.36 31.64
C VAL A 369 17.29 9.40 30.84
N VAL A 370 16.72 9.89 29.73
CA VAL A 370 17.32 10.96 28.91
C VAL A 370 17.62 12.18 29.77
N ASN A 371 16.63 12.64 30.54
CA ASN A 371 16.77 13.84 31.36
C ASN A 371 17.87 13.74 32.41
N LYS A 372 18.02 12.56 33.01
CA LYS A 372 18.98 12.32 34.09
C LYS A 372 20.40 12.10 33.58
N PHE A 373 20.55 11.44 32.43
CA PHE A 373 21.85 10.87 32.03
C PHE A 373 22.45 11.43 30.72
N TYR A 374 21.68 12.16 29.91
CA TYR A 374 22.18 12.76 28.67
C TYR A 374 22.43 14.25 28.93
N ARG A 375 23.69 14.66 28.83
CA ARG A 375 24.18 16.01 29.12
C ARG A 375 25.22 16.43 28.10
#